data_AF-A0AAD9NIR1-F1
#
_entry.id   AF-A0AAD9NIR1-F1
#
_cell.length_a   1.000
_cell.length_b   1.000
_cell.length_c   1.000
_cell.angle_alpha   90.00
_cell.angle_beta   90.00
_cell.angle_gamma   90.00
#
_symmetry.space_group_name_H-M   'P 1'
#
loop_
_entity.id
_entity.type
_entity.pdbx_description
1 polymer ?
#
loop_
_entity_poly.entity_id
_entity_poly.type
_entity_poly.pdbx_seq_one_letter_code
_entity_poly.pdbx_strand_id
1 'polypeptide(L)'
;MFVLQRSLPVRSQIIQETEVETFGIERTINSTVDLPTTWQSYFMEDGHLTSRVQVGSPVTMRLVTLPPAIPIEEEIERPTFEKKDLDWEDDMELYSKYLDKKEELKADYAYYMRKHPELKAMLADFVQFLLLRKPTDTIAFAADYFSSFSSNIPSTKPFLESAESSRYPTNSLNPKIEHLMKILS
;
A
#
# COMPACT_ATOMS: atom_id res chain seq x y z
N MET A 1 -26.43 6.73 13.83
CA MET A 1 -26.10 5.54 14.64
C MET A 1 -24.60 5.53 14.84
N PHE A 2 -24.13 5.43 16.09
CA PHE A 2 -22.69 5.30 16.38
C PHE A 2 -22.46 4.15 17.37
N VAL A 3 -21.28 3.54 17.31
CA VAL A 3 -20.92 2.38 18.11
C VAL A 3 -19.69 2.72 18.94
N LEU A 4 -19.80 2.54 20.25
CA LEU A 4 -18.68 2.65 21.18
C LEU A 4 -18.20 1.25 21.53
N GLN A 5 -16.88 1.06 21.60
CA GLN A 5 -16.26 -0.20 21.96
C GLN A 5 -15.24 0.02 23.07
N ARG A 6 -15.17 -0.91 24.03
CA ARG A 6 -14.11 -0.97 25.04
C ARG A 6 -13.72 -2.41 25.34
N SER A 7 -12.46 -2.63 25.67
CA SER A 7 -11.98 -3.91 26.18
C SER A 7 -12.54 -4.17 27.58
N LEU A 8 -12.90 -5.42 27.84
CA LEU A 8 -13.21 -5.91 29.19
C LEU A 8 -12.01 -6.71 29.72
N PRO A 9 -11.93 -6.91 31.05
CA PRO A 9 -10.90 -7.73 31.65
C PRO A 9 -10.92 -9.17 31.11
N VAL A 10 -9.73 -9.77 31.04
CA VAL A 10 -9.58 -11.19 30.74
C VAL A 10 -10.23 -12.01 31.86
N ARG A 11 -10.87 -13.11 31.49
CA ARG A 11 -11.63 -13.96 32.42
C ARG A 11 -11.47 -15.44 32.08
N SER A 12 -11.20 -16.27 33.08
CA SER A 12 -11.28 -17.73 32.94
C SER A 12 -12.73 -18.23 32.99
N GLN A 13 -13.07 -19.16 32.10
CA GLN A 13 -14.38 -19.81 32.05
C GLN A 13 -14.21 -21.33 31.91
N ILE A 14 -15.03 -22.08 32.63
CA ILE A 14 -15.09 -23.54 32.49
C ILE A 14 -16.08 -23.88 31.37
N ILE A 15 -15.59 -24.50 30.30
CA ILE A 15 -16.38 -24.99 29.16
C ILE A 15 -16.13 -26.50 29.10
N GLN A 16 -17.19 -27.30 29.29
CA GLN A 16 -17.09 -28.76 29.20
C GLN A 16 -15.92 -29.35 30.02
N GLU A 17 -15.79 -28.92 31.28
CA GLU A 17 -14.73 -29.32 32.23
C GLU A 17 -13.32 -28.77 31.95
N THR A 18 -13.14 -28.01 30.88
CA THR A 18 -11.86 -27.36 30.55
C THR A 18 -11.90 -25.89 30.95
N GLU A 19 -10.89 -25.43 31.69
CA GLU A 19 -10.71 -24.01 31.97
C GLU A 19 -10.06 -23.32 30.76
N VAL A 20 -10.74 -22.30 30.23
CA VAL A 20 -10.30 -21.56 29.06
C VAL A 20 -10.25 -20.08 29.37
N GLU A 21 -9.16 -19.44 28.97
CA GLU A 21 -8.98 -18.00 29.07
C GLU A 21 -9.80 -17.28 27.98
N THR A 22 -10.52 -16.22 28.36
CA THR A 22 -11.42 -15.51 27.45
C THR A 22 -11.20 -14.00 27.48
N PHE A 23 -11.23 -13.38 26.31
CA PHE A 23 -11.02 -11.97 26.08
C PHE A 23 -12.34 -11.26 25.80
N GLY A 24 -12.65 -10.26 26.61
CA GLY A 24 -13.95 -9.59 26.56
C GLY A 24 -13.92 -8.26 25.80
N ILE A 25 -15.03 -7.96 25.14
CA ILE A 25 -15.32 -6.65 24.55
C ILE A 25 -16.74 -6.24 24.92
N GLU A 26 -16.91 -4.96 25.25
CA GLU A 26 -18.21 -4.34 25.38
C GLU A 26 -18.46 -3.41 24.20
N ARG A 27 -19.65 -3.50 23.62
CA ARG A 27 -20.11 -2.62 22.54
C ARG A 27 -21.42 -1.97 22.94
N THR A 28 -21.46 -0.64 22.89
CA THR A 28 -22.69 0.13 23.05
C THR A 28 -23.10 0.68 21.69
N ILE A 29 -24.31 0.33 21.28
CA ILE A 29 -24.90 0.76 20.02
C ILE A 29 -25.89 1.88 20.33
N ASN A 30 -25.57 3.09 19.89
CA ASN A 30 -26.45 4.25 20.01
C ASN A 30 -27.23 4.43 18.71
N SER A 31 -28.53 4.14 18.76
CA SER A 31 -29.48 4.46 17.70
C SER A 31 -29.98 5.90 17.88
N THR A 32 -30.43 6.53 16.78
CA THR A 32 -31.13 7.83 16.84
C THR A 32 -32.61 7.67 17.17
N VAL A 33 -33.14 6.45 17.07
CA VAL A 33 -34.57 6.13 17.22
C VAL A 33 -34.85 5.32 18.48
N ASP A 34 -33.89 4.50 18.92
CA ASP A 34 -34.03 3.59 20.06
C ASP A 34 -33.06 3.90 21.20
N LEU A 35 -33.37 3.39 22.39
CA LEU A 35 -32.47 3.42 23.54
C LEU A 35 -31.14 2.71 23.23
N PRO A 36 -30.02 3.17 23.79
CA PRO A 36 -28.71 2.57 23.56
C PRO A 36 -28.68 1.14 24.10
N THR A 37 -28.26 0.21 23.26
CA THR A 37 -28.16 -1.20 23.63
C THR A 37 -26.70 -1.58 23.82
N THR A 38 -26.36 -2.13 24.99
CA THR A 38 -24.99 -2.54 25.31
C THR A 38 -24.88 -4.05 25.34
N TRP A 39 -23.85 -4.57 24.68
CA TRP A 39 -23.53 -5.99 24.59
C TRP A 39 -22.14 -6.26 25.14
N GLN A 40 -22.01 -7.25 26.01
CA GLN A 40 -20.71 -7.78 26.43
C GLN A 40 -20.53 -9.15 25.77
N SER A 41 -19.37 -9.37 25.15
CA SER A 41 -19.02 -10.61 24.44
C SER A 41 -17.63 -11.05 24.84
N TYR A 42 -17.45 -12.34 25.11
CA TYR A 42 -16.16 -12.96 25.45
C TYR A 42 -15.77 -13.97 24.38
N PHE A 43 -14.50 -13.97 24.01
CA PHE A 43 -13.94 -14.80 22.94
C PHE A 43 -12.72 -15.59 23.41
N MET A 44 -12.46 -16.73 22.77
CA MET A 44 -11.20 -17.47 22.88
C MET A 44 -10.11 -16.82 22.01
N GLU A 45 -8.86 -17.23 22.20
CA GLU A 45 -7.71 -16.75 21.39
C GLU A 45 -7.88 -17.04 19.89
N ASP A 46 -8.53 -18.16 19.55
CA ASP A 46 -8.85 -18.56 18.18
C ASP A 46 -10.06 -17.81 17.56
N GLY A 47 -10.67 -16.90 18.32
CA GLY A 47 -11.80 -16.07 17.88
C GLY A 47 -13.18 -16.65 18.14
N HIS A 48 -13.32 -17.84 18.74
CA HIS A 48 -14.63 -18.40 19.06
C HIS A 48 -15.33 -17.65 20.19
N LEU A 49 -16.65 -17.42 20.06
CA LEU A 49 -17.46 -16.73 21.07
C LEU A 49 -17.83 -17.69 22.22
N THR A 50 -17.41 -17.37 23.44
CA THR A 50 -17.69 -18.18 24.64
C THR A 50 -18.92 -17.70 25.41
N SER A 51 -19.16 -16.39 25.45
CA SER A 51 -20.34 -15.84 26.12
C SER A 51 -20.77 -14.52 25.54
N ARG A 52 -22.09 -14.27 25.55
CA ARG A 52 -22.67 -12.98 25.17
C ARG A 52 -23.85 -12.64 26.07
N VAL A 53 -23.90 -11.39 26.53
CA VAL A 53 -25.00 -10.86 27.34
C VAL A 53 -25.36 -9.45 26.86
N GLN A 54 -26.65 -9.15 26.83
CA GLN A 54 -27.13 -7.77 26.71
C GLN A 54 -27.22 -7.17 28.12
N VAL A 55 -26.55 -6.04 28.36
CA VAL A 55 -26.58 -5.38 29.67
C VAL A 55 -28.03 -4.98 30.00
N GLY A 56 -28.54 -5.46 31.14
CA GLY A 56 -29.93 -5.26 31.57
C GLY A 56 -30.89 -6.40 31.19
N SER A 57 -30.46 -7.37 30.39
CA SER A 57 -31.22 -8.60 30.13
C SER A 57 -30.81 -9.72 31.11
N PRO A 58 -31.74 -10.55 31.61
CA PRO A 58 -31.41 -11.71 32.43
C PRO A 58 -30.83 -12.87 31.60
N VAL A 59 -30.88 -12.79 30.27
CA VAL A 59 -30.47 -13.88 29.38
C VAL A 59 -28.99 -13.76 29.05
N THR A 60 -28.24 -14.82 29.36
CA THR A 60 -26.83 -14.96 28.97
C THR A 60 -26.67 -16.16 28.05
N MET A 61 -26.09 -15.94 26.87
CA MET A 61 -25.66 -17.02 25.99
C MET A 61 -24.28 -17.50 26.45
N ARG A 62 -24.07 -18.82 26.49
CA ARG A 62 -22.80 -19.46 26.84
C ARG A 62 -22.50 -20.62 25.91
N LEU A 63 -21.24 -20.78 25.56
CA LEU A 63 -20.72 -21.92 24.84
C LEU A 63 -20.74 -23.15 25.75
N VAL A 64 -21.35 -24.24 25.27
CA VAL A 64 -21.55 -25.46 26.05
C VAL A 64 -20.39 -26.44 25.85
N THR A 65 -19.88 -26.52 24.61
CA THR A 65 -18.92 -27.52 24.14
C THR A 65 -17.82 -26.80 23.38
N LEU A 66 -16.56 -27.22 23.57
CA LEU A 66 -15.44 -26.65 22.82
C LEU A 66 -15.50 -27.11 21.35
N PRO A 67 -15.31 -26.19 20.39
CA PRO A 67 -15.09 -26.56 18.99
C PRO A 67 -13.89 -27.50 18.89
N PRO A 68 -13.91 -28.47 17.98
CA PRO A 68 -12.73 -29.28 17.71
C PRO A 68 -11.59 -28.35 17.27
N ALA A 69 -10.39 -28.57 17.81
CA ALA A 69 -9.20 -27.86 17.34
C ALA A 69 -9.07 -28.11 15.84
N ILE A 70 -9.06 -27.03 15.05
CA ILE A 70 -8.75 -27.13 13.63
C ILE A 70 -7.30 -27.61 13.60
N PRO A 71 -7.01 -28.83 13.09
CA PRO A 71 -5.63 -29.23 12.91
C PRO A 71 -4.99 -28.16 12.06
N ILE A 72 -3.86 -27.62 12.51
CA ILE A 72 -3.03 -26.79 11.65
C ILE A 72 -2.68 -27.73 10.50
N GLU A 73 -3.38 -27.58 9.37
CA GLU A 73 -2.99 -28.20 8.13
C GLU A 73 -1.52 -27.83 7.99
N GLU A 74 -0.64 -28.85 7.95
CA GLU A 74 0.78 -28.68 7.66
C GLU A 74 0.88 -27.59 6.60
N GLU A 75 1.54 -26.47 6.93
CA GLU A 75 1.52 -25.25 6.12
C GLU A 75 1.71 -25.68 4.67
N ILE A 76 0.59 -25.75 3.91
CA ILE A 76 0.62 -26.26 2.54
C ILE A 76 1.60 -25.33 1.87
N GLU A 77 2.77 -25.86 1.51
CA GLU A 77 3.89 -25.04 1.08
C GLU A 77 3.33 -24.12 0.00
N ARG A 78 3.29 -22.82 0.31
CA ARG A 78 2.66 -21.85 -0.57
C ARG A 78 3.28 -22.07 -1.94
N PRO A 79 2.49 -22.33 -2.99
CA PRO A 79 3.04 -22.67 -4.29
C PRO A 79 4.02 -21.58 -4.68
N THR A 80 5.31 -21.93 -4.71
CA THR A 80 6.37 -21.02 -5.13
C THR A 80 6.28 -20.93 -6.64
N PHE A 81 5.48 -19.98 -7.11
CA PHE A 81 5.48 -19.60 -8.52
C PHE A 81 6.84 -18.99 -8.84
N GLU A 82 7.54 -19.57 -9.80
CA GLU A 82 8.71 -18.93 -10.38
C GLU A 82 8.29 -17.57 -10.93
N LYS A 83 8.98 -16.50 -10.54
CA LYS A 83 8.72 -15.17 -11.10
C LYS A 83 9.18 -15.20 -12.55
N LYS A 84 8.25 -15.37 -13.48
CA LYS A 84 8.50 -15.13 -14.89
C LYS A 84 8.80 -13.64 -15.08
N ASP A 85 9.82 -13.33 -15.88
CA ASP A 85 10.10 -11.96 -16.27
C ASP A 85 8.88 -11.34 -16.96
N LEU A 86 8.58 -10.09 -16.63
CA LEU A 86 7.45 -9.36 -17.19
C LEU A 86 7.75 -8.99 -18.65
N ASP A 87 7.23 -9.79 -19.58
CA ASP A 87 7.22 -9.46 -21.00
C ASP A 87 5.97 -8.62 -21.32
N TRP A 88 6.06 -7.32 -21.04
CA TRP A 88 4.94 -6.39 -21.17
C TRP A 88 4.58 -6.09 -22.64
N GLU A 89 5.48 -6.36 -23.59
CA GLU A 89 5.25 -6.12 -25.02
C GLU A 89 4.30 -7.18 -25.61
N ASP A 90 4.41 -8.42 -25.14
CA ASP A 90 3.54 -9.54 -25.54
C ASP A 90 2.21 -9.56 -24.79
N ASP A 91 2.11 -8.89 -23.64
CA ASP A 91 0.86 -8.75 -22.90
C ASP A 91 -0.01 -7.64 -23.52
N MET A 92 -1.11 -8.05 -24.16
CA MET A 92 -2.03 -7.16 -24.85
C MET A 92 -2.60 -6.04 -23.96
N GLU A 93 -2.86 -6.32 -22.66
CA GLU A 93 -3.38 -5.30 -21.74
C GLU A 93 -2.30 -4.28 -21.37
N LEU A 94 -1.08 -4.74 -21.07
CA LEU A 94 0.02 -3.84 -20.73
C LEU A 94 0.44 -3.01 -21.94
N TYR A 95 0.49 -3.61 -23.12
CA TYR A 95 0.80 -2.91 -24.36
C TYR A 95 -0.24 -1.82 -24.67
N SER A 96 -1.54 -2.10 -24.48
CA SER A 96 -2.60 -1.09 -24.62
C SER A 96 -2.40 0.08 -23.66
N LYS A 97 -2.14 -0.20 -22.38
CA LYS A 97 -1.90 0.85 -21.37
C LYS A 97 -0.68 1.70 -21.71
N TYR A 98 0.38 1.08 -22.24
CA TYR A 98 1.56 1.80 -22.69
C TYR A 98 1.24 2.75 -23.86
N LEU A 99 0.46 2.30 -24.84
CA LEU A 99 0.08 3.13 -25.98
C LEU A 99 -0.75 4.35 -25.54
N ASP A 100 -1.74 4.15 -24.68
CA ASP A 100 -2.58 5.23 -24.16
C ASP A 100 -1.73 6.29 -23.45
N LYS A 101 -0.83 5.84 -22.57
CA LYS A 101 0.08 6.74 -21.84
C LYS A 101 1.05 7.46 -22.76
N LYS A 102 1.58 6.77 -23.76
CA LYS A 102 2.47 7.35 -24.76
C LYS A 102 1.76 8.42 -25.58
N GLU A 103 0.50 8.20 -25.96
CA GLU A 103 -0.29 9.18 -26.70
C GLU A 103 -0.63 10.40 -25.84
N GLU A 104 -1.04 10.19 -24.60
CA GLU A 104 -1.28 11.25 -23.60
C GLU A 104 -0.05 12.16 -23.45
N LEU A 105 1.12 11.58 -23.17
CA LEU A 105 2.37 12.34 -23.01
C LEU A 105 2.76 13.08 -24.30
N LYS A 106 2.53 12.48 -25.47
CA LYS A 106 2.84 13.12 -26.75
C LYS A 106 1.92 14.31 -27.00
N ALA A 107 0.64 14.20 -26.65
CA ALA A 107 -0.31 15.29 -26.76
C ALA A 107 0.05 16.44 -25.82
N ASP A 108 0.40 16.14 -24.57
CA ASP A 108 0.83 17.13 -23.58
C ASP A 108 2.11 17.84 -24.01
N TYR A 109 3.10 17.11 -24.51
CA TYR A 109 4.33 17.69 -25.04
C TYR A 109 4.06 18.61 -26.23
N ALA A 110 3.23 18.17 -27.18
CA ALA A 110 2.86 18.97 -28.34
C ALA A 110 2.10 20.25 -27.92
N TYR A 111 1.24 20.16 -26.91
CA TYR A 111 0.56 21.31 -26.34
C TYR A 111 1.55 22.27 -25.66
N TYR A 112 2.46 21.75 -24.85
CA TYR A 112 3.50 22.53 -24.17
C TYR A 112 4.38 23.28 -25.18
N MET A 113 4.86 22.62 -26.23
CA MET A 113 5.65 23.25 -27.28
C MET A 113 4.90 24.36 -28.03
N ARG A 114 3.58 24.20 -28.25
CA ARG A 114 2.75 25.24 -28.90
C ARG A 114 2.58 26.45 -28.01
N LYS A 115 2.45 26.25 -26.70
CA LYS A 115 2.30 27.32 -25.71
C LYS A 115 3.60 28.10 -25.49
N HIS A 116 4.76 27.46 -25.70
CA HIS A 116 6.09 28.01 -25.42
C HIS A 116 6.96 28.07 -26.69
N PRO A 117 6.69 28.99 -27.65
CA PRO A 117 7.49 29.14 -28.86
C PRO A 117 8.96 29.49 -28.59
N GLU A 118 9.26 30.10 -27.44
CA GLU A 118 10.62 30.41 -26.97
C GLU A 118 11.50 29.17 -26.85
N LEU A 119 10.93 28.00 -26.52
CA LEU A 119 11.67 26.74 -26.43
C LEU A 119 12.18 26.33 -27.81
N LYS A 120 11.34 26.46 -28.84
CA LYS A 120 11.72 26.16 -30.22
C LYS A 120 12.83 27.09 -30.72
N ALA A 121 12.77 28.38 -30.38
CA ALA A 121 13.82 29.34 -30.70
C ALA A 121 15.14 28.99 -29.98
N MET A 122 15.07 28.72 -28.67
CA MET A 122 16.22 28.33 -27.86
C MET A 122 16.92 27.07 -28.39
N LEU A 123 16.15 26.04 -28.80
CA LEU A 123 16.67 24.83 -29.43
C LEU A 123 17.30 25.11 -30.80
N ALA A 124 16.68 25.98 -31.61
CA ALA A 124 17.22 26.35 -32.91
C ALA A 124 18.58 27.05 -32.77
N ASP A 125 18.69 27.99 -31.83
CA ASP A 125 19.93 28.70 -31.52
C ASP A 125 21.00 27.74 -30.98
N PHE A 126 20.62 26.78 -30.12
CA PHE A 126 21.52 25.73 -29.64
C PHE A 126 22.09 24.91 -30.81
N VAL A 127 21.23 24.41 -31.69
CA VAL A 127 21.63 23.61 -32.85
C VAL A 127 22.51 24.43 -33.79
N GLN A 128 22.18 25.71 -33.99
CA GLN A 128 23.01 26.61 -34.79
C GLN A 128 24.42 26.75 -34.20
N PHE A 129 24.55 26.98 -32.89
CA PHE A 129 25.85 27.06 -32.25
C PHE A 129 26.60 25.73 -32.26
N LEU A 130 25.89 24.61 -32.13
CA LEU A 130 26.47 23.27 -32.18
C LEU A 130 27.04 22.98 -33.58
N LEU A 131 26.33 23.36 -34.65
CA LEU A 131 26.80 23.19 -36.03
C LEU A 131 27.97 24.14 -36.37
N LEU A 132 27.99 25.35 -35.81
CA LEU A 132 29.06 26.33 -36.06
C LEU A 132 30.35 25.99 -35.30
N ARG A 133 30.25 25.60 -34.03
CA ARG A 133 31.42 25.35 -33.17
C ARG A 133 31.95 23.92 -33.26
N LYS A 134 31.08 22.96 -33.63
CA LYS A 134 31.35 21.52 -33.70
C LYS A 134 32.24 21.03 -32.55
N PRO A 135 31.80 21.23 -31.29
CA PRO A 135 32.59 20.88 -30.11
C PRO A 135 32.84 19.38 -30.06
N THR A 136 33.99 18.98 -29.49
CA THR A 136 34.35 17.57 -29.29
C THR A 136 33.46 16.89 -28.25
N ASP A 137 33.01 17.64 -27.24
CA ASP A 137 32.05 17.20 -26.22
C ASP A 137 30.75 17.98 -26.36
N THR A 138 29.71 17.30 -26.88
CA THR A 138 28.39 17.87 -27.10
C THR A 138 27.56 17.97 -25.81
N ILE A 139 27.86 17.15 -24.81
CA ILE A 139 27.09 17.08 -23.55
C ILE A 139 27.48 18.23 -22.65
N ALA A 140 28.79 18.46 -22.46
CA ALA A 140 29.28 19.60 -21.69
C ALA A 140 28.82 20.93 -22.32
N PHE A 141 28.88 21.03 -23.65
CA PHE A 141 28.42 22.21 -24.38
C PHE A 141 26.91 22.47 -24.20
N ALA A 142 26.08 21.41 -24.18
CA ALA A 142 24.65 21.53 -23.90
C ALA A 142 24.40 22.02 -22.46
N ALA A 143 25.10 21.46 -21.48
CA ALA A 143 24.96 21.85 -20.08
C ALA A 143 25.26 23.34 -19.88
N ASP A 144 26.37 23.81 -20.45
CA ASP A 144 26.75 25.23 -20.38
C ASP A 144 25.71 26.12 -21.07
N TYR A 145 25.27 25.77 -22.28
CA TYR A 145 24.28 26.54 -23.03
C TYR A 145 22.92 26.63 -22.31
N PHE A 146 22.43 25.52 -21.74
CA PHE A 146 21.11 25.52 -21.10
C PHE A 146 21.13 26.05 -19.66
N SER A 147 22.29 26.09 -19.00
CA SER A 147 22.46 26.64 -17.64
C SER A 147 22.04 28.11 -17.52
N SER A 148 22.16 28.90 -18.60
CA SER A 148 21.74 30.31 -18.60
C SER A 148 20.23 30.49 -18.49
N PHE A 149 19.44 29.44 -18.70
CA PHE A 149 17.98 29.47 -18.67
C PHE A 149 17.37 28.81 -17.42
N SER A 150 18.17 28.19 -16.54
CA SER A 150 17.69 27.40 -15.40
C SER A 150 17.37 28.18 -14.12
N SER A 151 17.43 29.51 -14.14
CA SER A 151 17.45 30.37 -12.94
C SER A 151 16.18 30.40 -12.08
N ASN A 152 15.16 29.56 -12.30
CA ASN A 152 13.94 29.58 -11.48
C ASN A 152 13.11 28.28 -11.44
N ILE A 153 13.73 27.11 -11.58
CA ILE A 153 13.00 25.84 -11.45
C ILE A 153 13.11 25.37 -9.98
N PRO A 154 12.02 25.35 -9.19
CA PRO A 154 12.03 24.63 -7.92
C PRO A 154 12.36 23.16 -8.23
N SER A 155 13.37 22.63 -7.54
CA SER A 155 13.94 21.29 -7.73
C SER A 155 12.98 20.18 -7.31
N THR A 156 11.77 20.13 -7.87
CA THR A 156 10.94 18.93 -7.80
C THR A 156 11.25 18.12 -9.04
N LYS A 157 12.18 17.17 -8.91
CA LYS A 157 12.41 16.17 -9.96
C LYS A 157 11.36 15.07 -9.75
N PRO A 158 10.26 15.02 -10.53
CA PRO A 158 9.21 14.01 -10.36
C PRO A 158 9.75 12.57 -10.48
N PHE A 159 10.88 12.40 -11.18
CA PHE A 159 11.60 11.14 -11.28
C PHE A 159 12.26 10.68 -9.95
N LEU A 160 12.75 11.61 -9.12
CA LEU A 160 13.28 11.26 -7.79
C LEU A 160 12.14 10.94 -6.81
N GLU A 161 10.99 11.61 -6.96
CA GLU A 161 9.79 11.39 -6.14
C GLU A 161 9.15 10.01 -6.41
N SER A 162 9.32 9.47 -7.62
CA SER A 162 8.90 8.10 -7.97
C SER A 162 9.89 7.02 -7.49
N ALA A 163 11.10 7.41 -7.09
CA ALA A 163 12.09 6.53 -6.46
C ALA A 163 12.01 6.55 -4.92
N GLU A 164 11.18 7.41 -4.32
CA GLU A 164 10.91 7.36 -2.89
C GLU A 164 10.23 6.04 -2.52
N SER A 165 10.57 5.50 -1.34
CA SER A 165 9.91 4.31 -0.82
C SER A 165 8.41 4.56 -0.80
N SER A 166 7.68 3.66 -1.45
CA SER A 166 6.23 3.74 -1.52
C SER A 166 5.62 4.05 -0.15
N ARG A 167 4.68 5.00 -0.09
CA ARG A 167 3.92 5.31 1.15
C ARG A 167 3.01 4.17 1.58
N TYR A 168 2.91 3.12 0.77
CA TYR A 168 2.24 1.89 1.16
C TYR A 168 3.15 1.09 2.10
N PRO A 169 2.63 0.59 3.23
CA PRO A 169 3.41 -0.22 4.14
C PRO A 169 3.94 -1.45 3.38
N THR A 170 5.27 -1.53 3.25
CA THR A 170 5.93 -2.72 2.75
C THR A 170 5.62 -3.85 3.72
N ASN A 171 4.95 -4.90 3.24
CA ASN A 171 4.73 -6.12 4.03
C ASN A 171 6.08 -6.84 4.21
N SER A 172 6.89 -6.36 5.15
CA SER A 172 8.18 -6.93 5.52
C SER A 172 7.97 -8.04 6.56
N LEU A 173 7.60 -9.23 6.08
CA LEU A 173 7.60 -10.45 6.88
C LEU A 173 8.29 -11.59 6.13
N ASN A 174 9.39 -11.30 5.40
CA ASN A 174 10.20 -12.35 4.80
C ASN A 174 11.55 -12.49 5.51
N PRO A 175 11.69 -13.46 6.45
CA PRO A 175 12.91 -13.63 7.26
C PRO A 175 14.15 -14.00 6.43
N LYS A 176 13.96 -14.39 5.16
CA LYS A 176 15.05 -14.71 4.23
C LYS A 176 15.85 -13.48 3.79
N ILE A 177 15.25 -12.28 3.82
CA ILE A 177 15.90 -11.03 3.39
C ILE A 177 16.85 -10.51 4.49
N GLU A 178 16.48 -10.64 5.76
CA GLU A 178 17.35 -10.25 6.88
C GLU A 178 18.64 -11.08 6.93
N HIS A 179 18.55 -12.38 6.59
CA HIS A 179 19.71 -13.26 6.56
C HIS A 179 20.73 -12.84 5.48
N LEU A 180 20.27 -12.39 4.32
CA LEU A 180 21.14 -11.95 3.23
C LEU A 180 21.81 -10.59 3.51
N MET A 181 21.11 -9.67 4.17
CA MET A 181 21.67 -8.38 4.60
C MET A 181 22.78 -8.56 5.64
N LYS A 182 22.65 -9.56 6.52
CA LYS A 182 23.63 -9.85 7.57
C LYS A 182 24.92 -10.50 7.05
N ILE A 183 24.88 -11.12 5.88
CA ILE A 183 26.06 -11.75 5.24
C ILE A 183 26.91 -10.72 4.48
N LEU A 184 26.36 -9.54 4.19
CA LEU A 184 27.02 -8.48 3.41
C LEU A 184 27.54 -7.31 4.28
N SER A 185 27.60 -7.45 5.60
CA SER A 185 28.28 -6.53 6.54
C SER A 185 29.51 -7.19 7.14
#